data_AF-A0A371J632-F1
#
_entry.id   AF-A0A371J632-F1
#
_cell.length_a   1.000
_cell.length_b   1.000
_cell.length_c   1.000
_cell.angle_alpha   90.00
_cell.angle_beta   90.00
_cell.angle_gamma   90.00
#
_symmetry.space_group_name_H-M   'P 1'
#
loop_
_entity.id
_entity.type
_entity.pdbx_description
1 polymer ?
#
loop_
_entity_poly.entity_id
_entity_poly.type
_entity_poly.pdbx_seq_one_letter_code
_entity_poly.pdbx_strand_id
1 'polypeptide(L)' 'MNNNYFIGYILMRHEDIVALSVGAKKPWINGMEYYIDQFCVKESLQGNGVGSKFLSHLMKQ' A
#
# COMPACT_ATOMS: atom_id res chain seq x y z
N MET A 1 -3.13 3.71 -24.49
CA MET A 1 -3.54 2.53 -23.68
C MET A 1 -3.33 2.88 -22.22
N ASN A 2 -4.38 2.93 -21.40
CA ASN A 2 -4.27 3.25 -19.98
C ASN A 2 -4.06 1.94 -19.20
N ASN A 3 -2.84 1.67 -18.73
CA ASN A 3 -2.53 0.49 -17.94
C ASN A 3 -2.78 0.78 -16.46
N ASN A 4 -4.04 0.65 -16.04
CA ASN A 4 -4.47 0.92 -14.67
C ASN A 4 -4.26 -0.28 -13.72
N TYR A 5 -3.46 -1.28 -14.12
CA TYR A 5 -3.15 -2.42 -13.28
C TYR A 5 -2.09 -2.08 -12.23
N PHE A 6 -1.15 -1.18 -12.53
CA PHE A 6 -0.22 -0.67 -11.53
C PHE A 6 -0.95 0.31 -10.61
N ILE A 7 -0.85 0.07 -9.30
CA ILE A 7 -1.46 0.92 -8.29
C ILE A 7 -0.49 1.12 -7.13
N GLY A 8 -0.51 2.32 -6.57
CA GLY A 8 0.30 2.69 -5.43
C GLY A 8 -0.50 3.53 -4.45
N TYR A 9 -0.19 3.35 -3.17
CA TYR A 9 -0.79 4.05 -2.06
C TYR A 9 0.33 4.64 -1.20
N ILE A 10 0.08 5.81 -0.64
CA ILE A 10 0.96 6.46 0.32
C ILE A 10 0.21 6.69 1.63
N LEU A 11 0.94 6.66 2.74
CA LEU A 11 0.46 7.18 4.02
C LEU A 11 1.16 8.51 4.27
N MET A 12 0.37 9.57 4.34
CA MET A 12 0.86 10.91 4.70
C MET A 12 0.61 11.19 6.18
N ARG A 13 1.57 11.83 6.83
CA ARG A 13 1.42 12.42 8.16
C ARG A 13 1.82 13.89 8.06
N HIS A 14 0.82 14.78 8.11
CA HIS A 14 0.98 16.18 7.69
C HIS A 14 1.44 16.24 6.22
N GLU A 15 2.63 16.79 5.95
CA GLU A 15 3.22 16.90 4.61
C GLU A 15 4.33 15.85 4.35
N ASP A 16 4.56 14.93 5.28
CA ASP A 16 5.60 13.89 5.16
C ASP A 16 5.00 12.56 4.72
N ILE A 17 5.59 11.94 3.69
CA ILE A 17 5.26 10.59 3.26
C ILE A 17 5.97 9.62 4.21
N VAL A 18 5.20 8.95 5.05
CA VAL A 18 5.73 8.08 6.11
C VAL A 18 5.67 6.60 5.76
N ALA A 19 4.88 6.21 4.76
CA ALA A 19 4.87 4.87 4.22
C ALA A 19 4.37 4.86 2.77
N LEU A 20 4.75 3.83 2.01
CA LEU A 20 4.24 3.55 0.68
C LEU A 20 3.97 2.05 0.51
N SER A 21 2.98 1.76 -0.32
CA SER A 21 2.68 0.43 -0.82
C SER A 21 2.50 0.54 -2.33
N VAL A 22 3.30 -0.18 -3.11
CA VAL A 22 3.24 -0.16 -4.58
C VAL A 22 3.12 -1.58 -5.08
N GLY A 23 2.31 -1.77 -6.11
CA GLY A 23 2.13 -3.08 -6.71
C GLY A 23 1.15 -3.04 -7.88
N ALA A 24 0.38 -4.12 -8.02
CA ALA A 24 -0.58 -4.23 -9.10
C ALA A 24 -1.85 -4.95 -8.70
N LYS A 25 -2.97 -4.57 -9.32
CA LYS A 25 -4.19 -5.37 -9.30
C LYS A 25 -3.97 -6.61 -10.17
N LYS A 26 -4.24 -7.80 -9.65
CA LYS A 26 -4.17 -9.06 -10.42
C LYS A 26 -5.52 -9.77 -10.35
N PRO A 27 -6.02 -10.33 -11.46
CA PRO A 27 -7.16 -11.24 -11.39
C PRO A 27 -6.82 -12.44 -10.52
N TRP A 28 -7.74 -12.82 -9.64
CA TRP A 28 -7.64 -13.99 -8.78
C TRP A 28 -8.94 -14.79 -8.81
N ILE A 29 -8.92 -16.02 -8.25
CA ILE A 29 -10.04 -16.98 -8.31
C ILE A 29 -11.39 -16.35 -7.90
N ASN A 30 -11.37 -15.36 -6.99
CA ASN A 30 -12.56 -14.67 -6.47
C ASN A 30 -12.55 -13.14 -6.68
N GLY A 31 -11.96 -12.63 -7.76
CA GLY A 31 -12.06 -11.20 -8.12
C GLY A 31 -10.72 -10.57 -8.44
N MET A 32 -10.48 -9.37 -7.91
CA MET A 32 -9.22 -8.65 -8.09
C MET A 32 -8.48 -8.58 -6.77
N GLU A 33 -7.23 -9.04 -6.75
CA GLU A 33 -6.34 -8.93 -5.61
C GLU A 33 -5.36 -7.77 -5.82
N TYR A 34 -5.10 -7.00 -4.78
CA TYR A 34 -3.99 -6.06 -4.78
C TYR A 34 -2.71 -6.79 -4.35
N TYR A 35 -1.88 -7.12 -5.33
CA TYR A 35 -0.57 -7.72 -5.12
C TYR A 35 0.44 -6.63 -4.78
N ILE A 36 0.97 -6.65 -3.57
CA ILE A 36 1.98 -5.70 -3.10
C ILE A 36 3.36 -6.18 -3.56
N ASP A 37 4.05 -5.34 -4.32
CA ASP A 37 5.44 -5.57 -4.76
C ASP A 37 6.43 -4.93 -3.78
N GLN A 38 6.15 -3.69 -3.36
CA GLN A 38 6.93 -2.97 -2.37
C GLN A 38 6.05 -2.42 -1.25
N PHE A 39 6.52 -2.61 -0.02
CA PHE A 39 5.90 -2.05 1.18
C PHE A 39 6.99 -1.46 2.08
N CYS A 40 6.99 -0.14 2.23
CA CYS A 40 8.03 0.55 2.99
C CYS A 40 7.39 1.49 4.02
N VAL A 41 7.97 1.50 5.20
CA VAL A 41 7.66 2.48 6.26
C VAL A 41 8.96 3.20 6.59
N LYS A 42 8.90 4.51 6.76
CA LYS A 42 10.04 5.34 7.16
C LYS A 42 10.72 4.73 8.39
N GLU A 43 12.03 4.52 8.32
CA GLU A 43 12.81 3.78 9.32
C GLU A 43 12.54 4.28 10.76
N SER A 44 12.55 5.59 10.96
CA SER A 44 12.31 6.24 12.25
C SER A 44 10.90 6.02 12.83
N LEU A 45 9.98 5.43 12.06
CA LEU A 45 8.59 5.15 12.45
C LEU A 45 8.27 3.65 12.44
N GLN A 46 9.24 2.81 12.11
CA GLN A 46 9.09 1.35 12.21
C GLN A 46 8.99 0.92 13.68
N GLY A 47 8.50 -0.30 13.93
CA GLY A 47 8.30 -0.84 15.29
C GLY A 47 7.13 -0.24 16.08
N ASN A 48 6.44 0.77 15.54
CA ASN A 48 5.36 1.50 16.22
C ASN A 48 3.95 1.23 15.65
N GLY A 49 3.79 0.14 14.90
CA GLY A 49 2.49 -0.27 14.33
C GLY A 49 2.01 0.54 13.11
N VAL A 50 2.82 1.46 12.59
CA VAL A 50 2.47 2.29 11.41
C VAL A 50 2.13 1.43 10.19
N GLY A 51 2.97 0.42 9.89
CA GLY A 51 2.74 -0.51 8.78
C GLY A 51 1.45 -1.30 8.94
N SER A 52 1.18 -1.84 10.13
CA SER A 52 -0.06 -2.59 10.42
C SER A 52 -1.30 -1.72 10.26
N LYS A 53 -1.25 -0.47 10.74
CA LYS A 53 -2.33 0.49 10.53
C LYS A 53 -2.51 0.77 9.04
N PHE A 54 -1.43 0.95 8.29
CA PHE A 54 -1.50 1.22 6.85
C PHE A 54 -2.13 0.06 6.08
N LEU A 55 -1.65 -1.18 6.28
CA LEU A 55 -2.23 -2.39 5.69
C LEU A 55 -3.72 -2.53 6.02
N SER A 56 -4.11 -2.23 7.26
CA SER A 56 -5.52 -2.28 7.68
C SER A 56 -6.41 -1.29 6.92
N HIS A 57 -5.87 -0.18 6.41
CA HIS A 57 -6.61 0.73 5.53
C HIS A 57 -6.69 0.21 4.10
N LEU A 58 -5.63 -0.45 3.61
CA LEU A 58 -5.59 -1.04 2.27
C LEU A 58 -6.58 -2.20 2.12
N MET A 59 -6.72 -3.04 3.15
CA MET A 59 -7.66 -4.18 3.15
C MET A 59 -9.14 -3.76 3.25
N LYS A 60 -9.42 -2.49 3.56
CA LYS A 60 -10.79 -1.96 3.69
C LYS A 60 -11.30 -1.29 2.40
N GLN A 61 -10.46 -1.14 1.39
CA GLN A 61 -10.88 -0.66 0.06
C GLN A 61 -11.41 -1.80 -0.79
#